data_AF-A0A1I1GTL5-F1
#
_entry.id   AF-A0A1I1GTL5-F1
#
_cell.length_a   1.000
_cell.length_b   1.000
_cell.length_c   1.000
_cell.angle_alpha   90.00
_cell.angle_beta   90.00
_cell.angle_gamma   90.00
#
_symmetry.space_group_name_H-M   'P 1'
#
loop_
_entity.id
_entity.type
_entity.pdbx_description
1 polymer ?
#
loop_
_entity_poly.entity_id
_entity_poly.type
_entity_poly.pdbx_seq_one_letter_code
_entity_poly.pdbx_strand_id
1 'polypeptide(L)'
;MKINEVTTELLINYCNAYEEDSGLLEIFKDASINYIKSYTGLTIEEMNSMDDLTIALLVLVSGMFDNRSIEADKSNINLILDSILGLHSKNLV
;
A
#
# COMPACT_ATOMS: atom_id res chain seq x y z
N MET A 1 11.24 -8.23 1.26
CA MET A 1 11.11 -7.84 -0.16
C MET A 1 10.93 -6.35 -0.13
N LYS A 2 11.72 -5.62 -0.93
CA LYS A 2 11.66 -4.16 -0.88
C LYS A 2 10.40 -3.66 -1.55
N ILE A 3 9.96 -2.48 -1.13
CA ILE A 3 8.72 -1.88 -1.64
C ILE A 3 8.78 -1.64 -3.17
N ASN A 4 9.96 -1.35 -3.73
CA ASN A 4 10.16 -1.21 -5.17
C ASN A 4 10.28 -2.54 -5.94
N GLU A 5 10.48 -3.66 -5.25
CA GLU A 5 10.58 -5.00 -5.84
C GLU A 5 9.20 -5.67 -5.98
N VAL A 6 8.13 -5.05 -5.46
CA VAL A 6 6.76 -5.56 -5.58
C VAL A 6 6.33 -5.56 -7.05
N THR A 7 6.06 -6.76 -7.58
CA THR A 7 5.63 -6.97 -8.96
C THR A 7 4.11 -6.94 -9.09
N THR A 8 3.61 -6.65 -10.29
CA THR A 8 2.18 -6.73 -10.60
C THR A 8 1.63 -8.15 -10.36
N GLU A 9 2.39 -9.18 -10.74
CA GLU A 9 2.04 -10.59 -10.52
C GLU A 9 1.82 -10.90 -9.04
N LEU A 10 2.67 -10.34 -8.15
CA LEU A 10 2.46 -10.48 -6.72
C LEU A 10 1.16 -9.81 -6.28
N LEU A 11 0.85 -8.62 -6.81
CA LEU A 11 -0.38 -7.91 -6.48
C LEU A 11 -1.63 -8.65 -6.95
N ILE A 12 -1.58 -9.24 -8.15
CA ILE A 12 -2.66 -10.06 -8.71
C ILE A 12 -2.95 -11.24 -7.77
N ASN A 13 -1.91 -11.97 -7.41
CA ASN A 13 -2.03 -13.11 -6.49
C ASN A 13 -2.51 -12.69 -5.10
N TYR A 14 -1.98 -11.58 -4.56
CA TYR A 14 -2.33 -11.10 -3.22
C TYR A 14 -3.78 -10.64 -3.12
N CYS A 15 -4.27 -9.90 -4.13
CA CYS A 15 -5.64 -9.38 -4.16
C CYS A 15 -6.65 -10.40 -4.70
N ASN A 16 -6.20 -11.61 -5.07
CA ASN A 16 -7.02 -12.60 -5.79
C ASN A 16 -7.71 -11.98 -7.02
N ALA A 17 -6.97 -11.16 -7.76
CA ALA A 17 -7.42 -10.45 -8.96
C ALA A 17 -7.21 -11.28 -10.23
N TYR A 18 -7.68 -10.76 -11.36
CA TYR A 18 -7.40 -11.34 -12.67
C TYR A 18 -6.28 -10.57 -13.39
N GLU A 19 -5.63 -11.19 -14.37
CA GLU A 19 -4.59 -10.55 -15.19
C GLU A 19 -5.06 -9.26 -15.89
N GLU A 20 -6.35 -9.19 -16.23
CA GLU A 20 -6.99 -8.00 -16.79
C GLU A 20 -7.02 -6.80 -15.83
N ASP A 21 -6.94 -7.04 -14.52
CA ASP A 21 -6.87 -5.99 -13.49
C ASP A 21 -5.45 -5.41 -13.34
N SER A 22 -4.43 -5.97 -14.01
CA SER A 22 -3.01 -5.57 -13.88
C SER A 22 -2.79 -4.05 -13.98
N GLY A 23 -3.40 -3.40 -14.98
CA GLY A 23 -3.30 -1.95 -15.16
C GLY A 23 -3.90 -1.15 -14.00
N LEU A 24 -4.99 -1.65 -13.39
CA LEU A 24 -5.60 -1.02 -12.23
C LEU A 24 -4.75 -1.21 -10.96
N LEU A 25 -4.18 -2.39 -10.79
CA LEU A 25 -3.29 -2.70 -9.66
C LEU A 25 -2.01 -1.86 -9.69
N GLU A 26 -1.44 -1.57 -10.87
CA GLU A 26 -0.31 -0.63 -10.98
C GLU A 26 -0.70 0.79 -10.54
N ILE A 27 -1.90 1.27 -10.91
CA ILE A 27 -2.39 2.57 -10.45
C ILE A 27 -2.52 2.61 -8.92
N PHE A 28 -3.05 1.55 -8.30
CA PHE A 28 -3.16 1.46 -6.85
C PHE A 28 -1.81 1.36 -6.16
N LYS A 29 -0.86 0.63 -6.76
CA LYS A 29 0.51 0.54 -6.26
C LYS A 29 1.17 1.93 -6.23
N ASP A 30 1.11 2.68 -7.32
CA ASP A 30 1.67 4.02 -7.40
C ASP A 30 1.00 4.99 -6.41
N ALA A 31 -0.33 4.93 -6.28
CA ALA A 31 -1.07 5.73 -5.31
C ALA A 31 -0.66 5.39 -3.87
N SER A 32 -0.49 4.11 -3.56
CA SER A 32 -0.11 3.61 -2.24
C SER A 32 1.33 3.98 -1.88
N ILE A 33 2.28 3.89 -2.81
CA ILE A 33 3.67 4.36 -2.60
C ILE A 33 3.67 5.86 -2.28
N ASN A 34 2.93 6.66 -3.06
CA ASN A 34 2.81 8.10 -2.82
C ASN A 34 2.15 8.42 -1.47
N TYR A 35 1.14 7.64 -1.07
CA TYR A 35 0.50 7.77 0.23
C TYR A 35 1.48 7.51 1.38
N ILE A 36 2.19 6.37 1.34
CA ILE A 36 3.18 5.99 2.36
C ILE A 36 4.26 7.07 2.46
N LYS A 37 4.78 7.53 1.32
CA LYS A 37 5.79 8.58 1.26
C LYS A 37 5.29 9.88 1.90
N SER A 38 4.08 10.32 1.55
CA SER A 38 3.49 11.55 2.06
C SER A 38 3.17 11.45 3.55
N TYR A 39 2.67 10.30 3.99
CA TYR A 39 2.33 10.05 5.39
C TYR A 39 3.57 9.99 6.28
N THR A 40 4.62 9.28 5.85
CA THR A 40 5.82 9.07 6.67
C THR A 40 6.83 10.21 6.55
N GLY A 41 6.83 10.94 5.44
CA GLY A 41 7.85 11.96 5.14
C GLY A 41 9.20 11.37 4.72
N LEU A 42 9.26 10.07 4.41
CA LEU A 42 10.48 9.38 3.97
C LEU A 42 10.80 9.62 2.49
N THR A 43 12.05 9.37 2.10
CA THR A 43 12.42 9.22 0.68
C THR A 43 12.18 7.78 0.19
N ILE A 44 12.13 7.58 -1.14
CA ILE A 44 11.96 6.24 -1.73
C ILE A 44 13.13 5.31 -1.33
N GLU A 45 14.34 5.85 -1.23
CA GLU A 45 15.54 5.13 -0.83
C GLU A 45 15.44 4.63 0.62
N GLU A 46 14.92 5.47 1.52
CA GLU A 46 14.69 5.10 2.92
C GLU A 46 13.60 4.03 3.02
N MET A 47 12.48 4.21 2.31
CA MET A 47 11.38 3.25 2.27
C MET A 47 11.83 1.85 1.80
N ASN A 48 12.77 1.78 0.85
CA ASN A 48 13.32 0.51 0.35
C ASN A 48 14.16 -0.27 1.37
N SER A 49 14.53 0.34 2.50
CA SER A 49 15.24 -0.33 3.60
C SER A 49 14.31 -0.90 4.68
N MET A 50 13.00 -0.68 4.55
CA MET A 50 11.99 -1.01 5.56
C MET A 50 11.01 -2.06 5.02
N ASP A 51 11.21 -3.32 5.41
CA ASP A 51 10.40 -4.44 4.90
C ASP A 51 8.91 -4.38 5.32
N ASP A 52 8.59 -3.74 6.45
CA ASP A 52 7.22 -3.57 6.95
C ASP A 52 6.41 -2.54 6.14
N LEU A 53 7.06 -1.55 5.51
CA LEU A 53 6.39 -0.66 4.56
C LEU A 53 5.91 -1.40 3.30
N THR A 54 6.55 -2.52 2.94
CA THR A 54 6.05 -3.39 1.88
C THR A 54 4.70 -4.01 2.27
N ILE A 55 4.52 -4.37 3.55
CA ILE A 55 3.22 -4.86 4.05
C ILE A 55 2.18 -3.75 4.02
N ALA A 56 2.53 -2.53 4.41
CA ALA A 56 1.64 -1.38 4.29
C ALA A 56 1.19 -1.14 2.84
N LEU A 57 2.09 -1.27 1.87
CA LEU A 57 1.78 -1.17 0.44
C LEU A 57 0.75 -2.23 0.03
N LEU A 58 0.96 -3.50 0.38
CA LEU A 58 0.06 -4.60 0.02
C LEU A 58 -1.35 -4.38 0.60
N VAL A 59 -1.44 -3.98 1.86
CA VAL A 59 -2.70 -3.68 2.53
C VAL A 59 -3.45 -2.52 1.85
N LEU A 60 -2.76 -1.45 1.49
CA LEU A 60 -3.37 -0.31 0.79
C LEU A 60 -3.90 -0.70 -0.58
N VAL A 61 -3.12 -1.45 -1.36
CA VAL A 61 -3.54 -1.92 -2.70
C VAL A 61 -4.76 -2.83 -2.61
N SER A 62 -4.76 -3.81 -1.71
CA SER A 62 -5.92 -4.69 -1.48
C SER A 62 -7.13 -3.89 -1.00
N GLY A 63 -6.95 -2.94 -0.07
CA GLY A 63 -8.03 -2.08 0.37
C GLY A 63 -8.65 -1.24 -0.76
N MET A 64 -7.85 -0.72 -1.68
CA MET A 64 -8.33 -0.01 -2.87
C MET A 64 -9.04 -0.94 -3.86
N PHE A 65 -8.56 -2.18 -4.00
CA PHE A 65 -9.12 -3.19 -4.89
C PHE A 65 -10.46 -3.75 -4.41
N ASP A 66 -10.59 -3.98 -3.10
CA ASP A 66 -11.81 -4.56 -2.51
C ASP A 66 -12.94 -3.52 -2.43
N ASN A 67 -12.61 -2.25 -2.15
CA ASN A 67 -13.58 -1.17 -1.97
C ASN A 67 -13.94 -0.43 -3.28
N ARG A 68 -13.95 -1.13 -4.43
CA ARG A 68 -14.31 -0.55 -5.74
C ARG A 68 -15.80 -0.19 -5.87
N SER A 69 -16.64 -0.63 -4.93
CA SER A 69 -18.06 -0.29 -4.86
C SER A 69 -18.33 0.80 -3.82
N ILE A 70 -19.28 1.69 -4.09
CA ILE A 70 -19.64 2.84 -3.25
C ILE A 70 -20.23 2.41 -1.88
N GLU A 71 -20.54 1.13 -1.69
CA GLU A 71 -21.09 0.54 -0.46
C GLU A 71 -20.00 0.19 0.58
N ALA A 72 -18.79 0.71 0.44
CA ALA A 72 -17.71 0.50 1.40
C ALA A 72 -18.08 1.10 2.77
N ASP A 73 -18.31 0.23 3.75
CA ASP A 73 -18.47 0.56 5.15
C ASP A 73 -17.20 1.31 5.60
N LYS A 74 -17.31 2.61 5.88
CA LYS A 74 -16.18 3.54 6.09
C LYS A 74 -15.37 3.28 7.37
N SER A 75 -15.60 2.16 8.06
CA SER A 75 -15.15 1.94 9.44
C SER A 75 -13.92 1.06 9.59
N ASN A 76 -13.35 0.49 8.52
CA ASN A 76 -12.17 -0.37 8.65
C ASN A 76 -10.87 0.44 8.64
N ILE A 77 -10.61 1.11 9.77
CA ILE A 77 -9.26 1.57 10.11
C ILE A 77 -8.41 0.32 10.35
N ASN A 78 -7.43 0.08 9.47
CA ASN A 78 -6.49 -1.01 9.67
C ASN A 78 -5.43 -0.57 10.70
N LEU A 79 -5.65 -0.94 11.96
CA LEU A 79 -4.75 -0.59 13.08
C LEU A 79 -3.30 -1.00 12.85
N ILE A 80 -3.05 -2.07 12.08
CA ILE A 80 -1.70 -2.52 11.72
C ILE A 80 -1.08 -1.55 10.72
N LEU A 81 -1.84 -1.13 9.71
CA LEU A 81 -1.39 -0.11 8.74
C LEU A 81 -1.01 1.18 9.48
N ASP A 82 -1.87 1.69 10.35
CA ASP A 82 -1.60 2.91 11.12
C ASP A 82 -0.36 2.76 12.02
N SER A 83 -0.19 1.60 12.65
CA SER A 83 0.96 1.32 13.51
C SER A 83 2.27 1.29 12.71
N ILE A 84 2.29 0.63 11.54
CA ILE A 84 3.46 0.57 10.66
C ILE A 84 3.81 1.98 10.16
N LEU A 85 2.81 2.73 9.68
CA LEU A 85 3.04 4.07 9.17
C LEU A 85 3.49 5.04 10.28
N GLY A 86 2.91 4.92 11.48
CA GLY A 86 3.29 5.71 12.65
C GLY A 86 4.71 5.42 13.13
N LEU A 87 5.15 4.15 13.06
CA LEU A 87 6.52 3.75 13.45
C LEU A 87 7.60 4.47 12.61
N HIS A 88 7.31 4.70 11.34
CA HIS A 88 8.27 5.27 10.36
C HIS A 88 8.05 6.74 10.06
N SER A 89 7.03 7.35 10.64
CA SER A 89 6.72 8.75 10.40
C SER A 89 7.75 9.69 11.04
N LYS A 90 8.32 10.56 10.21
CA LYS A 90 9.23 11.64 10.60
C LYS A 90 8.55 13.03 10.61
N ASN A 91 7.31 13.11 10.16
CA ASN A 91 6.58 14.37 9.93
C ASN A 91 5.45 14.63 10.94
N LEU A 92 5.20 13.71 11.89
CA LEU A 92 4.30 13.95 13.02
C LEU A 92 4.98 14.93 14.00
N VAL A 93 4.52 16.19 14.01
CA VAL A 93 4.94 17.25 14.95
C VAL A 93 3.96 17.35 16.11
#